data_AF-A0A842KJ10-F1
#
_entry.id   AF-A0A842KJ10-F1
#
_cell.length_a   1.000
_cell.length_b   1.000
_cell.length_c   1.000
_cell.angle_alpha   90.00
_cell.angle_beta   90.00
_cell.angle_gamma   90.00
#
_symmetry.space_group_name_H-M   'P 1'
#
loop_
_entity.id
_entity.type
_entity.pdbx_description
1 polymer ?
#
loop_
_entity_poly.entity_id
_entity_poly.type
_entity_poly.pdbx_seq_one_letter_code
_entity_poly.pdbx_strand_id
1 'polypeptide(L)'
;MLRGGSHANYFRYCQGKMGLANDRVGKNGKILSPEDYRIVVMAEKGGWIDFAGRWGEFGSAEEELRGKRGPYGPAYREDGEMWKNPVGWGESLPSLNPLILKIEWFFYNFVLIFLILTLLSLSIILFSIYLRYKKTGKKSLFLASIDGINAKSIGNILCIIGIVIAFLSLLFPWYNAFVDVQTGSYKTPGMVKIISIDGIDGIKVNLMEKNSGLIQLFSFPIPFSYVIGIGIILFILSCIGIIESGKAGKKYISRGIKLIIPFVLILIVAILISKFASNQSMELKYGVKEIMAEISSSPLGGDETLLLPEYGSLHLKWGIDIGAIMLLISGIILIIAGIIEIMAKEELK
;
A
#
# COMPACT_ATOMS: atom_id res chain seq x y z
N MET A 1 -31.01 23.52 -20.10
CA MET A 1 -29.82 23.73 -19.24
C MET A 1 -30.13 23.15 -17.86
N LEU A 2 -30.06 21.81 -17.71
CA LEU A 2 -30.21 21.15 -16.43
C LEU A 2 -28.84 21.09 -15.76
N ARG A 3 -28.55 22.13 -14.95
CA ARG A 3 -27.50 22.10 -13.93
C ARG A 3 -28.13 21.53 -12.66
N GLY A 4 -27.98 20.23 -12.48
CA GLY A 4 -28.32 19.52 -11.25
C GLY A 4 -27.39 18.32 -11.19
N GLY A 5 -26.21 18.53 -10.58
CA GLY A 5 -25.15 17.54 -10.55
C GLY A 5 -25.63 16.24 -9.91
N SER A 6 -25.86 15.22 -10.74
CA SER A 6 -25.65 13.86 -10.25
C SER A 6 -24.18 13.79 -9.86
N HIS A 7 -23.90 13.25 -8.67
CA HIS A 7 -22.54 12.97 -8.20
C HIS A 7 -21.94 11.81 -9.02
N ALA A 8 -21.98 11.89 -10.35
CA ALA A 8 -21.21 11.01 -11.20
C ALA A 8 -19.74 11.36 -10.96
N ASN A 9 -19.04 10.46 -10.30
CA ASN A 9 -17.62 10.58 -10.10
C ASN A 9 -16.94 10.57 -11.49
N TYR A 10 -16.42 11.72 -11.92
CA TYR A 10 -15.82 11.92 -13.26
C TYR A 10 -14.43 11.29 -13.40
N PHE A 11 -13.96 10.59 -12.37
CA PHE A 11 -12.72 9.83 -12.44
C PHE A 11 -13.00 8.42 -12.96
N ARG A 12 -12.07 7.89 -13.77
CA ARG A 12 -12.07 6.46 -14.12
C ARG A 12 -12.17 5.64 -12.85
N TYR A 13 -12.69 4.41 -12.97
CA TYR A 13 -12.58 3.46 -11.88
C TYR A 13 -11.11 3.21 -11.45
N CYS A 14 -10.08 3.72 -12.10
CA CYS A 14 -8.69 3.56 -11.66
C CYS A 14 -8.05 4.84 -11.12
N GLN A 15 -8.61 6.02 -11.42
CA GLN A 15 -8.03 7.31 -11.03
C GLN A 15 -8.72 7.87 -9.78
N GLY A 16 -7.95 8.37 -8.81
CA GLY A 16 -8.48 9.16 -7.69
C GLY A 16 -9.30 8.40 -6.65
N LYS A 17 -9.25 7.05 -6.63
CA LYS A 17 -9.97 6.25 -5.64
C LYS A 17 -9.38 6.41 -4.25
N MET A 18 -10.08 7.13 -3.37
CA MET A 18 -9.93 6.93 -1.94
C MET A 18 -10.69 5.67 -1.55
N GLY A 19 -9.98 4.59 -1.21
CA GLY A 19 -10.55 3.40 -0.59
C GLY A 19 -10.53 2.12 -1.43
N LEU A 20 -10.70 0.98 -0.75
CA LEU A 20 -10.65 -0.39 -1.31
C LEU A 20 -11.98 -0.86 -1.90
N ALA A 21 -13.11 -0.32 -1.45
CA ALA A 21 -14.47 -0.67 -1.89
C ALA A 21 -14.75 -0.16 -3.30
N ASN A 22 -14.08 0.94 -3.70
CA ASN A 22 -14.31 1.62 -4.96
C ASN A 22 -15.72 2.24 -5.04
N ASP A 23 -15.94 3.11 -6.01
CA ASP A 23 -17.29 3.56 -6.36
C ASP A 23 -17.98 2.50 -7.22
N ARG A 24 -18.52 1.46 -6.58
CA ARG A 24 -19.27 0.36 -7.22
C ARG A 24 -20.61 0.15 -6.53
N VAL A 25 -21.65 -0.03 -7.34
CA VAL A 25 -22.99 -0.41 -6.86
C VAL A 25 -22.99 -1.90 -6.50
N GLY A 26 -23.48 -2.23 -5.32
CA GLY A 26 -23.67 -3.60 -4.87
C GLY A 26 -25.14 -4.05 -5.01
N LYS A 27 -25.37 -5.33 -5.27
CA LYS A 27 -26.75 -5.89 -5.43
C LYS A 27 -27.54 -6.10 -4.14
N ASN A 28 -26.91 -5.89 -2.99
CA ASN A 28 -27.50 -6.10 -1.66
C ASN A 28 -28.07 -4.81 -1.04
N GLY A 29 -28.37 -3.80 -1.86
CA GLY A 29 -29.10 -2.61 -1.45
C GLY A 29 -30.58 -2.90 -1.21
N LYS A 30 -31.33 -1.87 -0.80
CA LYS A 30 -32.79 -1.94 -0.71
C LYS A 30 -33.36 -2.21 -2.11
N ILE A 31 -34.10 -3.30 -2.27
CA ILE A 31 -34.86 -3.57 -3.49
C ILE A 31 -36.05 -2.62 -3.51
N LEU A 32 -36.21 -1.89 -4.60
CA LEU A 32 -37.30 -0.96 -4.82
C LEU A 32 -38.19 -1.53 -5.92
N SER A 33 -39.48 -1.63 -5.64
CA SER A 33 -40.50 -2.07 -6.57
C SER A 33 -41.01 -0.90 -7.41
N PRO A 34 -41.60 -1.13 -8.59
CA PRO A 34 -42.21 -0.07 -9.40
C PRO A 34 -43.21 0.81 -8.61
N GLU A 35 -43.90 0.22 -7.62
CA GLU A 35 -44.83 0.89 -6.70
C GLU A 35 -44.15 1.89 -5.75
N ASP A 36 -42.85 1.74 -5.48
CA ASP A 36 -42.07 2.66 -4.66
C ASP A 36 -41.73 3.98 -5.39
N TYR A 37 -42.01 4.05 -6.70
CA TYR A 37 -41.63 5.17 -7.55
C TYR A 37 -42.85 5.90 -8.12
N ARG A 38 -42.82 7.24 -8.03
CA ARG A 38 -43.65 8.09 -8.90
C ARG A 38 -42.88 8.39 -10.17
N ILE A 39 -43.21 7.68 -11.25
CA ILE A 39 -42.58 7.92 -12.56
C ILE A 39 -43.13 9.22 -13.14
N VAL A 40 -42.24 10.20 -13.36
CA VAL A 40 -42.54 11.43 -14.08
C VAL A 40 -41.74 11.40 -15.37
N VAL A 41 -42.44 11.33 -16.50
CA VAL A 41 -41.80 11.37 -17.82
C VAL A 41 -41.29 12.80 -18.04
N MET A 42 -39.98 12.98 -17.95
CA MET A 42 -39.35 14.23 -18.38
C MET A 42 -39.29 14.22 -19.91
N ALA A 43 -39.83 15.27 -20.54
CA ALA A 43 -40.08 15.35 -21.99
C ALA A 43 -38.83 15.42 -22.88
N GLU A 44 -37.63 15.12 -22.36
CA GLU A 44 -36.39 15.14 -23.12
C GLU A 44 -36.23 13.83 -23.90
N LYS A 45 -36.79 13.80 -25.11
CA LYS A 45 -36.42 12.81 -26.12
C LYS A 45 -35.05 13.17 -26.70
N GLY A 46 -34.05 12.35 -26.37
CA GLY A 46 -32.86 12.14 -27.20
C GLY A 46 -31.71 13.11 -26.96
N GLY A 47 -30.53 12.55 -26.71
CA GLY A 47 -29.26 13.26 -26.76
C GLY A 47 -28.20 12.73 -25.79
N TRP A 48 -28.57 12.52 -24.52
CA TRP A 48 -27.59 12.19 -23.49
C TRP A 48 -27.36 10.68 -23.31
N ILE A 49 -28.37 9.83 -23.53
CA ILE A 49 -28.22 8.36 -23.47
C ILE A 49 -27.38 7.87 -24.66
N ASP A 50 -27.65 8.39 -25.85
CA ASP A 50 -27.03 7.99 -27.11
C ASP A 50 -25.67 8.66 -27.38
N PHE A 51 -25.15 9.44 -26.42
CA PHE A 51 -23.86 10.11 -26.55
C PHE A 51 -22.73 9.07 -26.60
N ALA A 52 -22.04 8.98 -27.75
CA ALA A 52 -20.97 8.00 -27.99
C ALA A 52 -19.60 8.41 -27.43
N GLY A 53 -19.45 9.66 -27.00
CA GLY A 53 -18.21 10.16 -26.40
C GLY A 53 -18.06 9.76 -24.93
N ARG A 54 -17.11 10.39 -24.25
CA ARG A 54 -16.92 10.24 -22.80
C ARG A 54 -17.48 11.43 -22.03
N TRP A 55 -18.05 11.17 -20.86
CA TRP A 55 -18.53 12.25 -19.98
C TRP A 55 -17.38 13.21 -19.67
N GLY A 56 -17.58 14.51 -19.98
CA GLY A 56 -16.54 15.54 -19.83
C GLY A 56 -15.78 15.88 -21.13
N GLU A 57 -16.10 15.22 -22.24
CA GLU A 57 -15.62 15.55 -23.58
C GLU A 57 -16.53 16.62 -24.22
N PHE A 58 -15.99 17.83 -24.44
CA PHE A 58 -16.75 18.98 -24.97
C PHE A 58 -16.19 19.53 -26.30
N GLY A 59 -15.31 18.77 -26.98
CA GLY A 59 -14.92 19.01 -28.36
C GLY A 59 -13.61 19.77 -28.59
N SER A 60 -12.90 20.22 -27.54
CA SER A 60 -11.52 20.74 -27.65
C SER A 60 -10.45 19.70 -27.29
N ALA A 61 -9.21 19.88 -27.74
CA ALA A 61 -8.11 18.93 -27.49
C ALA A 61 -7.75 18.79 -25.99
N GLU A 62 -7.83 19.87 -25.21
CA GLU A 62 -7.64 19.83 -23.76
C GLU A 62 -8.81 19.14 -23.04
N GLU A 63 -10.01 19.28 -23.57
CA GLU A 63 -11.21 18.61 -23.05
C GLU A 63 -11.30 17.16 -23.49
N GLU A 64 -10.70 16.76 -24.61
CA GLU A 64 -10.52 15.35 -24.96
C GLU A 64 -9.56 14.68 -23.96
N LEU A 65 -8.51 15.38 -23.52
CA LEU A 65 -7.61 14.91 -22.45
C LEU A 65 -8.32 14.80 -21.09
N ARG A 66 -9.29 15.68 -20.79
CA ARG A 66 -10.12 15.60 -19.58
C ARG A 66 -11.24 14.56 -19.69
N GLY A 67 -11.91 14.49 -20.84
CA GLY A 67 -12.96 13.54 -21.18
C GLY A 67 -12.44 12.10 -21.25
N LYS A 68 -11.17 11.89 -21.64
CA LYS A 68 -10.46 10.60 -21.47
C LYS A 68 -10.49 10.07 -20.03
N ARG A 69 -10.66 10.94 -19.03
CA ARG A 69 -10.76 10.56 -17.61
C ARG A 69 -12.18 10.16 -17.20
N GLY A 70 -13.21 10.53 -17.96
CA GLY A 70 -14.60 10.18 -17.69
C GLY A 70 -15.01 8.82 -18.26
N PRO A 71 -16.11 8.24 -17.73
CA PRO A 71 -16.72 7.04 -18.29
C PRO A 71 -17.29 7.31 -19.69
N TYR A 72 -17.45 6.25 -20.48
CA TYR A 72 -18.21 6.33 -21.73
C TYR A 72 -19.64 6.79 -21.47
N GLY A 73 -20.27 7.37 -22.50
CA GLY A 73 -21.68 7.73 -22.45
C GLY A 73 -22.58 6.54 -22.10
N PRO A 74 -23.78 6.80 -21.57
CA PRO A 74 -24.58 5.78 -20.87
C PRO A 74 -24.84 4.52 -21.68
N ALA A 75 -25.25 4.64 -22.96
CA ALA A 75 -25.53 3.48 -23.82
C ALA A 75 -24.29 2.68 -24.26
N TYR A 76 -23.08 3.23 -24.07
CA TYR A 76 -21.81 2.65 -24.50
C TYR A 76 -20.95 2.16 -23.34
N ARG A 77 -21.39 2.39 -22.10
CA ARG A 77 -20.75 1.86 -20.90
C ARG A 77 -21.19 0.40 -20.67
N GLU A 78 -20.23 -0.47 -20.35
CA GLU A 78 -20.50 -1.89 -20.02
C GLU A 78 -21.36 -2.56 -21.11
N ASP A 79 -21.00 -2.34 -22.39
CA ASP A 79 -21.71 -2.81 -23.60
C ASP A 79 -23.18 -2.39 -23.73
N GLY A 80 -23.60 -1.45 -22.87
CA GLY A 80 -24.97 -0.96 -22.76
C GLY A 80 -25.89 -1.90 -21.96
N GLU A 81 -25.37 -2.92 -21.29
CA GLU A 81 -26.16 -3.89 -20.50
C GLU A 81 -27.00 -3.19 -19.43
N MET A 82 -26.47 -2.14 -18.80
CA MET A 82 -27.20 -1.29 -17.85
C MET A 82 -28.54 -0.75 -18.38
N TRP A 83 -28.63 -0.53 -19.69
CA TRP A 83 -29.79 0.10 -20.33
C TRP A 83 -30.61 -0.89 -21.16
N LYS A 84 -29.95 -1.86 -21.81
CA LYS A 84 -30.60 -2.89 -22.63
C LYS A 84 -31.18 -4.03 -21.80
N ASN A 85 -30.54 -4.36 -20.67
CA ASN A 85 -30.94 -5.43 -19.76
C ASN A 85 -30.71 -5.02 -18.29
N PRO A 86 -31.41 -3.99 -17.78
CA PRO A 86 -31.15 -3.41 -16.47
C PRO A 86 -31.32 -4.42 -15.32
N VAL A 87 -32.26 -5.34 -15.43
CA VAL A 87 -32.52 -6.38 -14.42
C VAL A 87 -31.37 -7.38 -14.39
N GLY A 88 -31.00 -7.96 -15.54
CA GLY A 88 -29.88 -8.90 -15.62
C GLY A 88 -28.55 -8.27 -15.23
N TRP A 89 -28.31 -7.02 -15.62
CA TRP A 89 -27.16 -6.25 -15.16
C TRP A 89 -27.16 -6.09 -13.64
N GLY A 90 -28.28 -5.66 -13.04
CA GLY A 90 -28.41 -5.48 -11.60
C GLY A 90 -28.16 -6.76 -10.78
N GLU A 91 -28.64 -7.91 -11.29
CA GLU A 91 -28.42 -9.22 -10.66
C GLU A 91 -26.97 -9.72 -10.80
N SER A 92 -26.28 -9.32 -11.87
CA SER A 92 -24.87 -9.65 -12.13
C SER A 92 -23.89 -8.93 -11.19
N LEU A 93 -24.33 -7.82 -10.56
CA LEU A 93 -23.47 -7.04 -9.69
C LEU A 93 -22.99 -7.87 -8.47
N PRO A 94 -21.75 -7.67 -8.02
CA PRO A 94 -21.27 -8.29 -6.79
C PRO A 94 -22.04 -7.73 -5.58
N SER A 95 -22.23 -8.54 -4.55
CA SER A 95 -22.74 -8.04 -3.28
C SER A 95 -21.67 -7.18 -2.60
N LEU A 96 -22.07 -6.03 -2.04
CA LEU A 96 -21.17 -5.18 -1.26
C LEU A 96 -20.71 -5.96 -0.03
N ASN A 97 -19.39 -6.18 0.07
CA ASN A 97 -18.80 -6.88 1.20
C ASN A 97 -18.60 -5.90 2.37
N PRO A 98 -19.34 -6.05 3.50
CA PRO A 98 -19.23 -5.13 4.64
C PRO A 98 -17.84 -5.09 5.27
N LEU A 99 -17.04 -6.16 5.10
CA LEU A 99 -15.65 -6.17 5.57
C LEU A 99 -14.82 -5.10 4.85
N ILE A 100 -15.02 -4.91 3.55
CA ILE A 100 -14.28 -3.92 2.78
C ILE A 100 -14.58 -2.51 3.29
N LEU A 101 -15.85 -2.21 3.61
CA LEU A 101 -16.24 -0.93 4.23
C LEU A 101 -15.56 -0.71 5.60
N LYS A 102 -15.45 -1.76 6.43
CA LYS A 102 -14.74 -1.66 7.72
C LYS A 102 -13.24 -1.38 7.53
N ILE A 103 -12.63 -2.02 6.53
CA ILE A 103 -11.22 -1.79 6.20
C ILE A 103 -11.03 -0.37 5.66
N GLU A 104 -11.93 0.13 4.82
CA GLU A 104 -11.92 1.53 4.37
C GLU A 104 -12.05 2.52 5.53
N TRP A 105 -12.99 2.28 6.45
CA TRP A 105 -13.12 3.11 7.64
C TRP A 105 -11.84 3.13 8.46
N PHE A 106 -11.18 1.98 8.63
CA PHE A 106 -9.89 1.90 9.32
C PHE A 106 -8.84 2.76 8.63
N PHE A 107 -8.73 2.67 7.29
CA PHE A 107 -7.74 3.43 6.54
C PHE A 107 -8.05 4.93 6.48
N TYR A 108 -9.32 5.30 6.37
CA TYR A 108 -9.76 6.69 6.48
C TYR A 108 -9.34 7.31 7.81
N ASN A 109 -9.43 6.55 8.91
CA ASN A 109 -9.04 6.99 10.25
C ASN A 109 -7.59 6.64 10.63
N PHE A 110 -6.78 6.13 9.70
CA PHE A 110 -5.47 5.55 10.01
C PHE A 110 -4.55 6.54 10.73
N VAL A 111 -4.48 7.79 10.26
CA VAL A 111 -3.62 8.84 10.85
C VAL A 111 -4.02 9.13 12.30
N LEU A 112 -5.32 9.25 12.57
CA LEU A 112 -5.84 9.49 13.92
C LEU A 112 -5.54 8.32 14.84
N ILE A 113 -5.83 7.09 14.39
CA ILE A 113 -5.55 5.86 15.13
C ILE A 113 -4.05 5.77 15.44
N PHE A 114 -3.20 6.01 14.45
CA PHE A 114 -1.76 5.99 14.59
C PHE A 114 -1.25 7.04 15.60
N LEU A 115 -1.80 8.26 15.58
CA LEU A 115 -1.44 9.32 16.52
C LEU A 115 -1.84 8.95 17.95
N ILE A 116 -3.05 8.44 18.16
CA ILE A 116 -3.53 7.98 19.48
C ILE A 116 -2.63 6.86 20.02
N LEU A 117 -2.32 5.85 19.20
CA LEU A 117 -1.45 4.74 19.60
C LEU A 117 -0.02 5.20 19.91
N THR A 118 0.49 6.19 19.18
CA THR A 118 1.81 6.80 19.42
C THR A 118 1.84 7.54 20.74
N LEU A 119 0.83 8.38 21.03
CA LEU A 119 0.73 9.10 22.31
C LEU A 119 0.58 8.16 23.49
N LEU A 120 -0.21 7.10 23.35
CA LEU A 120 -0.37 6.07 24.37
C LEU A 120 0.97 5.36 24.63
N SER A 121 1.67 4.94 23.57
CA SER A 121 2.97 4.27 23.68
C SER A 121 4.01 5.16 24.33
N LEU A 122 4.06 6.44 23.95
CA LEU A 122 4.92 7.45 24.55
C LEU A 122 4.61 7.62 26.03
N SER A 123 3.34 7.75 26.41
CA SER A 123 2.91 7.88 27.81
C SER A 123 3.35 6.69 28.65
N ILE A 124 3.19 5.46 28.13
CA ILE A 124 3.64 4.22 28.80
C ILE A 124 5.16 4.23 28.98
N ILE A 125 5.92 4.64 27.94
CA ILE A 125 7.38 4.69 28.00
C ILE A 125 7.84 5.74 29.03
N LEU A 126 7.29 6.94 28.99
CA LEU A 126 7.62 8.02 29.94
C LEU A 126 7.29 7.61 31.38
N PHE A 127 6.12 7.01 31.61
CA PHE A 127 5.75 6.48 32.92
C PHE A 127 6.73 5.37 33.37
N SER A 128 7.11 4.48 32.47
CA SER A 128 8.08 3.43 32.76
C SER A 128 9.48 3.98 33.08
N ILE A 129 9.91 5.05 32.39
CA ILE A 129 11.16 5.77 32.69
C ILE A 129 11.08 6.40 34.08
N TYR A 130 9.98 7.10 34.39
CA TYR A 130 9.75 7.72 35.69
C TYR A 130 9.83 6.70 36.84
N LEU A 131 9.17 5.53 36.69
CA LEU A 131 9.23 4.47 37.69
C LEU A 131 10.65 3.91 37.88
N ARG A 132 11.43 3.74 36.80
CA ARG A 132 12.83 3.30 36.90
C ARG A 132 13.71 4.35 37.57
N TYR A 133 13.49 5.61 37.25
CA TYR A 133 14.19 6.73 37.88
C TYR A 133 13.92 6.77 39.39
N LYS A 134 12.65 6.67 39.81
CA LYS A 134 12.29 6.65 41.24
C LYS A 134 12.94 5.48 42.00
N LYS A 135 13.14 4.33 41.35
CA LYS A 135 13.75 3.14 41.97
C LYS A 135 15.27 3.16 42.00
N THR A 136 15.91 3.75 41.01
CA THR A 136 17.36 3.55 40.77
C THR A 136 18.17 4.84 40.68
N GLY A 137 17.52 5.98 40.55
CA GLY A 137 18.15 7.29 40.32
C GLY A 137 18.79 7.48 38.94
N LYS A 138 18.92 6.41 38.12
CA LYS A 138 19.60 6.49 36.81
C LYS A 138 18.70 7.08 35.72
N LYS A 139 19.25 8.05 34.99
CA LYS A 139 18.64 8.70 33.81
C LYS A 139 19.36 8.40 32.49
N SER A 140 20.45 7.64 32.52
CA SER A 140 21.27 7.41 31.33
C SER A 140 20.60 6.46 30.33
N LEU A 141 20.97 6.62 29.06
CA LEU A 141 20.59 5.71 27.99
C LEU A 141 21.45 4.44 28.07
N PHE A 142 20.83 3.27 28.31
CA PHE A 142 21.58 2.02 28.44
C PHE A 142 22.43 1.70 27.20
N LEU A 143 21.88 2.00 26.02
CA LEU A 143 22.51 1.78 24.72
C LEU A 143 23.83 2.57 24.54
N ALA A 144 24.04 3.65 25.31
CA ALA A 144 25.28 4.43 25.30
C ALA A 144 26.32 3.93 26.32
N SER A 145 26.01 2.89 27.10
CA SER A 145 26.95 2.33 28.09
C SER A 145 27.91 1.33 27.42
N ILE A 146 29.06 1.84 26.97
CA ILE A 146 30.12 1.10 26.30
C ILE A 146 31.36 1.18 27.19
N ASP A 147 31.67 0.06 27.84
CA ASP A 147 32.72 -0.05 28.85
C ASP A 147 33.75 -1.09 28.38
N GLY A 148 34.56 -0.76 27.36
CA GLY A 148 35.61 -1.64 26.80
C GLY A 148 35.09 -2.77 25.90
N ILE A 149 35.93 -3.79 25.65
CA ILE A 149 35.59 -4.95 24.82
C ILE A 149 35.00 -6.05 25.72
N ASN A 150 33.70 -5.96 25.99
CA ASN A 150 32.93 -7.00 26.66
C ASN A 150 31.62 -7.28 25.90
N ALA A 151 30.99 -8.43 26.19
CA ALA A 151 29.75 -8.84 25.52
C ALA A 151 28.68 -7.73 25.59
N LYS A 152 28.55 -7.06 26.74
CA LYS A 152 27.67 -5.90 26.96
C LYS A 152 27.86 -4.80 25.91
N SER A 153 29.10 -4.37 25.75
CA SER A 153 29.47 -3.27 24.86
C SER A 153 29.32 -3.67 23.39
N ILE A 154 29.65 -4.92 23.05
CA ILE A 154 29.44 -5.48 21.70
C ILE A 154 27.95 -5.49 21.36
N GLY A 155 27.09 -5.94 22.27
CA GLY A 155 25.64 -5.92 22.10
C GLY A 155 25.10 -4.50 21.86
N ASN A 156 25.55 -3.53 22.66
CA ASN A 156 25.18 -2.12 22.48
C ASN A 156 25.64 -1.53 21.13
N ILE A 157 26.89 -1.80 20.72
CA ILE A 157 27.44 -1.34 19.43
C ILE A 157 26.65 -1.93 18.27
N LEU A 158 26.38 -3.24 18.28
CA LEU A 158 25.58 -3.90 17.24
C LEU A 158 24.17 -3.31 17.19
N CYS A 159 23.56 -3.03 18.35
CA CYS A 159 22.25 -2.38 18.41
C CYS A 159 22.28 -0.98 17.78
N ILE A 160 23.31 -0.16 18.03
CA ILE A 160 23.50 1.15 17.39
C ILE A 160 23.61 0.99 15.86
N ILE A 161 24.47 0.08 15.38
CA ILE A 161 24.66 -0.17 13.95
C ILE A 161 23.33 -0.57 13.30
N GLY A 162 22.60 -1.50 13.93
CA GLY A 162 21.30 -1.93 13.45
C GLY A 162 20.28 -0.78 13.40
N ILE A 163 20.25 0.10 14.41
CA ILE A 163 19.40 1.31 14.39
C ILE A 163 19.75 2.22 13.21
N VAL A 164 21.04 2.45 12.95
CA VAL A 164 21.48 3.31 11.84
C VAL A 164 21.07 2.72 10.49
N ILE A 165 21.29 1.41 10.29
CA ILE A 165 20.83 0.70 9.07
C ILE A 165 19.31 0.79 8.93
N ALA A 166 18.56 0.63 10.02
CA ALA A 166 17.10 0.80 10.00
C ALA A 166 16.70 2.22 9.59
N PHE A 167 17.36 3.27 10.08
CA PHE A 167 17.04 4.64 9.66
C PHE A 167 17.32 4.86 8.17
N LEU A 168 18.47 4.42 7.67
CA LEU A 168 18.81 4.54 6.26
C LEU A 168 17.82 3.79 5.37
N SER A 169 17.34 2.62 5.80
CA SER A 169 16.36 1.81 5.07
C SER A 169 15.05 2.56 4.77
N LEU A 170 14.68 3.56 5.58
CA LEU A 170 13.45 4.34 5.41
C LEU A 170 13.51 5.33 4.23
N LEU A 171 14.71 5.58 3.70
CA LEU A 171 14.97 6.50 2.60
C LEU A 171 15.06 5.80 1.24
N PHE A 172 15.14 4.47 1.24
CA PHE A 172 15.30 3.66 0.04
C PHE A 172 14.01 2.92 -0.32
N PRO A 173 13.80 2.60 -1.61
CA PRO A 173 12.68 1.77 -2.04
C PRO A 173 12.77 0.37 -1.43
N TRP A 174 11.61 -0.26 -1.27
CA TRP A 174 11.49 -1.58 -0.63
C TRP A 174 11.15 -2.67 -1.64
N TYR A 175 10.36 -2.33 -2.66
CA TYR A 175 10.01 -3.24 -3.74
C TYR A 175 9.68 -2.45 -5.00
N ASN A 176 10.13 -2.89 -6.16
CA ASN A 176 9.72 -2.32 -7.43
C ASN A 176 9.47 -3.41 -8.48
N ALA A 177 8.56 -3.12 -9.41
CA ALA A 177 8.44 -3.84 -10.66
C ALA A 177 8.47 -2.86 -11.83
N PHE A 178 9.22 -3.24 -12.86
CA PHE A 178 9.51 -2.48 -14.06
C PHE A 178 9.12 -3.28 -15.29
N VAL A 179 8.63 -2.58 -16.29
CA VAL A 179 8.25 -3.14 -17.57
C VAL A 179 8.86 -2.33 -18.69
N ASP A 180 9.30 -3.00 -19.76
CA ASP A 180 9.64 -2.39 -21.03
C ASP A 180 8.94 -3.12 -22.19
N VAL A 181 8.16 -2.39 -22.96
CA VAL A 181 7.43 -2.87 -24.15
C VAL A 181 8.11 -2.29 -25.37
N GLN A 182 8.68 -3.15 -26.21
CA GLN A 182 9.53 -2.72 -27.33
C GLN A 182 8.73 -2.34 -28.58
N THR A 183 7.50 -2.84 -28.72
CA THR A 183 6.69 -2.73 -29.95
C THR A 183 5.23 -2.41 -29.68
N GLY A 184 4.53 -1.83 -30.68
CA GLY A 184 3.07 -1.63 -30.63
C GLY A 184 2.61 -0.34 -29.93
N SER A 185 1.30 -0.22 -29.70
CA SER A 185 0.65 0.98 -29.14
C SER A 185 0.86 1.20 -27.63
N TYR A 186 1.57 0.28 -26.98
CA TYR A 186 1.97 0.36 -25.56
C TYR A 186 3.48 0.54 -25.40
N LYS A 187 4.19 0.87 -26.49
CA LYS A 187 5.65 1.05 -26.48
C LYS A 187 6.08 2.03 -25.40
N THR A 188 7.06 1.62 -24.62
CA THR A 188 7.66 2.44 -23.56
C THR A 188 8.99 3.03 -24.03
N PRO A 189 9.43 4.16 -23.47
CA PRO A 189 10.75 4.74 -23.77
C PRO A 189 11.92 3.95 -23.13
N GLY A 190 11.64 2.83 -22.48
CA GLY A 190 12.55 2.00 -21.69
C GLY A 190 11.82 1.42 -20.47
N MET A 191 12.57 1.00 -19.46
CA MET A 191 12.02 0.43 -18.23
C MET A 191 11.19 1.46 -17.45
N VAL A 192 9.87 1.28 -17.45
CA VAL A 192 8.94 2.11 -16.70
C VAL A 192 8.42 1.37 -15.47
N LYS A 193 8.21 2.11 -14.37
CA LYS A 193 7.82 1.54 -13.09
C LYS A 193 6.32 1.28 -13.02
N ILE A 194 5.94 0.02 -12.92
CA ILE A 194 4.54 -0.42 -12.83
C ILE A 194 4.09 -0.71 -11.38
N ILE A 195 5.00 -1.11 -10.49
CA ILE A 195 4.71 -1.30 -9.07
C ILE A 195 5.83 -0.63 -8.28
N SER A 196 5.44 0.09 -7.23
CA SER A 196 6.38 0.62 -6.25
C SER A 196 5.85 0.38 -4.84
N ILE A 197 6.70 -0.11 -3.96
CA ILE A 197 6.49 -0.12 -2.52
C ILE A 197 7.69 0.58 -1.90
N ASP A 198 7.43 1.68 -1.21
CA ASP A 198 8.44 2.39 -0.45
C ASP A 198 7.84 2.98 0.83
N GLY A 199 8.70 3.49 1.70
CA GLY A 199 8.27 3.98 2.99
C GLY A 199 7.67 5.39 2.98
N ILE A 200 7.79 6.16 1.90
CA ILE A 200 7.32 7.56 1.84
C ILE A 200 5.98 7.64 1.12
N ASP A 201 5.95 7.13 -0.11
CA ASP A 201 4.84 7.10 -1.04
C ASP A 201 3.92 5.89 -0.86
N GLY A 202 4.35 4.90 -0.07
CA GLY A 202 3.57 3.70 0.22
C GLY A 202 3.54 2.74 -0.97
N ILE A 203 2.35 2.25 -1.32
CA ILE A 203 2.17 1.29 -2.42
C ILE A 203 1.55 2.03 -3.62
N LYS A 204 2.16 1.92 -4.79
CA LYS A 204 1.59 2.40 -6.05
C LYS A 204 1.62 1.27 -7.08
N VAL A 205 0.52 1.12 -7.81
CA VAL A 205 0.41 0.22 -8.96
C VAL A 205 -0.08 1.06 -10.14
N ASN A 206 0.67 1.01 -11.23
CA ASN A 206 0.43 1.71 -12.47
C ASN A 206 0.18 0.70 -13.59
N LEU A 207 -0.72 1.07 -14.49
CA LEU A 207 -1.07 0.35 -15.70
C LEU A 207 -0.54 1.10 -16.92
N MET A 208 -0.17 0.38 -17.97
CA MET A 208 0.08 0.98 -19.28
C MET A 208 -1.23 1.19 -20.04
N GLU A 209 -1.44 2.40 -20.55
CA GLU A 209 -2.56 2.72 -21.41
C GLU A 209 -2.11 2.99 -22.85
N LYS A 210 -2.90 2.45 -23.79
CA LYS A 210 -2.69 2.61 -25.24
C LYS A 210 -2.53 4.10 -25.58
N ASN A 211 -1.41 4.45 -26.20
CA ASN A 211 -1.08 5.81 -26.65
C ASN A 211 -1.11 6.91 -25.57
N SER A 212 -1.23 6.56 -24.27
CA SER A 212 -1.39 7.53 -23.17
C SER A 212 -0.35 7.38 -22.05
N GLY A 213 0.53 6.37 -22.14
CA GLY A 213 1.59 6.13 -21.16
C GLY A 213 1.10 5.42 -19.89
N LEU A 214 1.76 5.68 -18.76
CA LEU A 214 1.38 5.08 -17.47
C LEU A 214 0.21 5.82 -16.83
N ILE A 215 -0.81 5.08 -16.43
CA ILE A 215 -1.91 5.55 -15.57
C ILE A 215 -1.83 4.85 -14.22
N GLN A 216 -2.08 5.59 -13.14
CA GLN A 216 -2.14 4.99 -11.81
C GLN A 216 -3.43 4.18 -11.66
N LEU A 217 -3.29 2.89 -11.36
CA LEU A 217 -4.41 1.96 -11.11
C LEU A 217 -4.83 1.98 -9.64
N PHE A 218 -3.84 1.99 -8.77
CA PHE A 218 -4.02 1.91 -7.34
C PHE A 218 -2.92 2.70 -6.63
N SER A 219 -3.32 3.45 -5.61
CA SER A 219 -2.39 4.12 -4.70
C SER A 219 -2.84 3.86 -3.29
N PHE A 220 -1.88 3.55 -2.44
CA PHE A 220 -2.08 3.45 -1.01
C PHE A 220 -1.00 4.27 -0.31
N PRO A 221 -1.24 5.58 -0.13
CA PRO A 221 -0.24 6.54 0.33
C PRO A 221 -0.10 6.49 1.86
N ILE A 222 0.36 5.36 2.39
CA ILE A 222 0.76 5.27 3.79
C ILE A 222 2.27 5.50 3.90
N PRO A 223 2.70 6.53 4.65
CA PRO A 223 4.10 6.80 4.88
C PRO A 223 4.64 5.86 5.97
N PHE A 224 4.86 4.59 5.59
CA PHE A 224 5.37 3.55 6.49
C PHE A 224 6.69 3.94 7.17
N SER A 225 7.50 4.80 6.54
CA SER A 225 8.72 5.38 7.13
C SER A 225 8.44 6.12 8.43
N TYR A 226 7.33 6.85 8.56
CA TYR A 226 6.98 7.50 9.83
C TYR A 226 6.60 6.49 10.90
N VAL A 227 5.83 5.46 10.54
CA VAL A 227 5.44 4.38 11.46
C VAL A 227 6.67 3.66 12.01
N ILE A 228 7.59 3.26 11.12
CA ILE A 228 8.80 2.55 11.51
C ILE A 228 9.72 3.50 12.30
N GLY A 229 9.95 4.71 11.81
CA GLY A 229 10.83 5.72 12.40
C GLY A 229 10.42 6.14 13.80
N ILE A 230 9.13 6.45 14.03
CA ILE A 230 8.59 6.71 15.37
C ILE A 230 8.81 5.49 16.27
N GLY A 231 8.59 4.28 15.74
CA GLY A 231 8.90 3.06 16.48
C GLY A 231 10.38 2.93 16.89
N ILE A 232 11.34 3.41 16.06
CA ILE A 232 12.77 3.41 16.40
C ILE A 232 13.02 4.39 17.54
N ILE A 233 12.46 5.60 17.45
CA ILE A 233 12.60 6.63 18.49
C ILE A 233 12.04 6.13 19.82
N LEU A 234 10.82 5.59 19.82
CA LEU A 234 10.18 5.03 21.01
C LEU A 234 11.02 3.88 21.60
N PHE A 235 11.63 3.05 20.76
CA PHE A 235 12.54 2.00 21.21
C PHE A 235 13.77 2.57 21.93
N ILE A 236 14.45 3.57 21.35
CA ILE A 236 15.60 4.26 21.96
C ILE A 236 15.21 4.84 23.32
N LEU A 237 14.09 5.58 23.40
CA LEU A 237 13.59 6.14 24.65
C LEU A 237 13.32 5.05 25.69
N SER A 238 12.80 3.91 25.25
CA SER A 238 12.50 2.79 26.14
C SER A 238 13.76 2.20 26.81
N CYS A 239 14.96 2.44 26.27
CA CYS A 239 16.23 2.01 26.84
C CYS A 239 16.75 2.91 27.97
N ILE A 240 16.10 4.05 28.23
CA ILE A 240 16.49 4.98 29.30
C ILE A 240 16.23 4.37 30.68
N GLY A 241 17.23 4.46 31.56
CA GLY A 241 17.15 4.01 32.97
C GLY A 241 17.13 2.49 33.15
N ILE A 242 17.44 1.71 32.10
CA ILE A 242 17.67 0.26 32.23
C ILE A 242 19.05 0.04 32.86
N ILE A 243 19.15 -0.97 33.73
CA ILE A 243 20.39 -1.35 34.40
C ILE A 243 20.80 -2.78 34.05
N GLU A 244 19.83 -3.68 33.92
CA GLU A 244 20.08 -5.09 33.64
C GLU A 244 20.21 -5.35 32.13
N SER A 245 21.34 -5.91 31.69
CA SER A 245 21.58 -6.28 30.28
C SER A 245 20.50 -7.21 29.73
N GLY A 246 20.06 -8.20 30.50
CA GLY A 246 18.98 -9.10 30.07
C GLY A 246 17.64 -8.40 29.80
N LYS A 247 17.34 -7.26 30.46
CA LYS A 247 16.14 -6.46 30.16
C LYS A 247 16.31 -5.65 28.88
N ALA A 248 17.52 -5.14 28.61
CA ALA A 248 17.85 -4.47 27.36
C ALA A 248 17.81 -5.46 26.19
N GLY A 249 18.44 -6.63 26.32
CA GLY A 249 18.49 -7.64 25.27
C GLY A 249 17.11 -8.12 24.82
N LYS A 250 16.17 -8.35 25.75
CA LYS A 250 14.77 -8.66 25.39
C LYS A 250 14.10 -7.57 24.56
N LYS A 251 14.42 -6.29 24.82
CA LYS A 251 13.91 -5.17 24.01
C LYS A 251 14.55 -5.13 22.64
N TYR A 252 15.85 -5.45 22.54
CA TYR A 252 16.57 -5.49 21.27
C TYR A 252 15.98 -6.57 20.36
N ILE A 253 15.76 -7.78 20.88
CA ILE A 253 15.08 -8.88 20.18
C ILE A 253 13.66 -8.45 19.76
N SER A 254 12.87 -7.90 20.68
CA SER A 254 11.50 -7.45 20.37
C SER A 254 11.48 -6.39 19.26
N ARG A 255 12.45 -5.47 19.26
CA ARG A 255 12.56 -4.46 18.21
C ARG A 255 13.04 -5.05 16.89
N GLY A 256 14.01 -5.96 16.92
CA GLY A 256 14.49 -6.67 15.73
C GLY A 256 13.37 -7.42 15.02
N ILE A 257 12.56 -8.18 15.76
CA ILE A 257 11.36 -8.85 15.22
C ILE A 257 10.42 -7.84 14.55
N LYS A 258 10.13 -6.71 15.21
CA LYS A 258 9.25 -5.66 14.66
C LYS A 258 9.79 -5.02 13.38
N LEU A 259 11.11 -4.96 13.20
CA LEU A 259 11.75 -4.44 11.98
C LEU A 259 11.71 -5.45 10.82
N ILE A 260 11.57 -6.74 11.10
CA ILE A 260 11.40 -7.79 10.07
C ILE A 260 9.96 -7.83 9.54
N ILE A 261 8.97 -7.44 10.35
CA ILE A 261 7.54 -7.48 9.95
C ILE A 261 7.26 -6.76 8.61
N PRO A 262 7.73 -5.51 8.36
CA PRO A 262 7.53 -4.85 7.06
C PRO A 262 8.06 -5.66 5.87
N PHE A 263 9.23 -6.28 6.00
CA PHE A 263 9.79 -7.16 4.97
C PHE A 263 8.87 -8.33 4.65
N VAL A 264 8.34 -9.00 5.69
CA VAL A 264 7.38 -10.10 5.54
C VAL A 264 6.07 -9.62 4.90
N LEU A 265 5.57 -8.44 5.29
CA LEU A 265 4.35 -7.87 4.71
C LEU A 265 4.51 -7.56 3.23
N ILE A 266 5.66 -7.03 2.80
CA ILE A 266 5.96 -6.80 1.38
C ILE A 266 5.87 -8.12 0.59
N LEU A 267 6.46 -9.19 1.12
CA LEU A 267 6.37 -10.52 0.49
C LEU A 267 4.95 -11.04 0.41
N ILE A 268 4.17 -10.89 1.48
CA ILE A 268 2.76 -11.28 1.49
C ILE A 268 1.99 -10.50 0.40
N VAL A 269 2.24 -9.20 0.26
CA VAL A 269 1.60 -8.38 -0.78
C VAL A 269 2.00 -8.88 -2.17
N ALA A 270 3.29 -9.15 -2.42
CA ALA A 270 3.76 -9.68 -3.69
C ALA A 270 3.13 -11.04 -4.03
N ILE A 271 3.00 -11.94 -3.04
CA ILE A 271 2.34 -13.26 -3.22
C ILE A 271 0.84 -13.11 -3.51
N LEU A 272 0.17 -12.14 -2.88
CA LEU A 272 -1.28 -11.97 -3.01
C LEU A 272 -1.71 -11.06 -4.16
N ILE A 273 -0.76 -10.44 -4.88
CA ILE A 273 -1.07 -9.43 -5.90
C ILE A 273 -1.91 -9.99 -7.05
N SER A 274 -1.68 -11.24 -7.44
CA SER A 274 -2.46 -11.94 -8.48
C SER A 274 -3.92 -12.16 -8.07
N LYS A 275 -4.18 -12.46 -6.78
CA LYS A 275 -5.55 -12.57 -6.23
C LYS A 275 -6.27 -11.24 -6.18
N PHE A 276 -5.53 -10.15 -5.95
CA PHE A 276 -6.11 -8.81 -5.99
C PHE A 276 -6.50 -8.43 -7.43
N ALA A 277 -5.66 -8.78 -8.40
CA ALA A 277 -5.93 -8.56 -9.83
C ALA A 277 -7.15 -9.35 -10.31
N SER A 278 -7.34 -10.61 -9.87
CA SER A 278 -8.46 -11.46 -10.31
C SER A 278 -9.83 -11.02 -9.78
N ASN A 279 -9.89 -10.25 -8.69
CA ASN A 279 -11.13 -9.81 -8.05
C ASN A 279 -11.65 -8.46 -8.58
N GLN A 280 -10.88 -7.77 -9.43
CA GLN A 280 -11.31 -6.54 -10.08
C GLN A 280 -11.94 -6.90 -11.45
N SER A 281 -13.11 -6.32 -11.77
CA SER A 281 -13.90 -6.72 -12.96
C SER A 281 -13.18 -6.58 -14.31
N MET A 282 -13.72 -7.31 -15.29
CA MET A 282 -13.44 -7.51 -16.73
C MET A 282 -12.63 -6.48 -17.55
N GLU A 283 -12.37 -5.26 -17.08
CA GLU A 283 -11.58 -4.25 -17.83
C GLU A 283 -10.07 -4.26 -17.51
N LEU A 284 -9.62 -5.01 -16.50
CA LEU A 284 -8.20 -5.33 -16.34
C LEU A 284 -7.80 -6.31 -17.45
N LYS A 285 -7.44 -5.72 -18.60
CA LYS A 285 -6.93 -6.36 -19.81
C LYS A 285 -6.03 -7.55 -19.49
N TYR A 286 -6.23 -8.65 -20.22
CA TYR A 286 -5.57 -9.95 -20.06
C TYR A 286 -4.10 -9.84 -19.62
N GLY A 287 -3.30 -8.98 -20.29
CA GLY A 287 -1.87 -8.82 -20.00
C GLY A 287 -1.47 -8.44 -18.56
N VAL A 288 -2.34 -7.81 -17.78
CA VAL A 288 -2.04 -7.48 -16.38
C VAL A 288 -2.08 -8.72 -15.50
N LYS A 289 -2.99 -9.64 -15.80
CA LYS A 289 -3.15 -10.88 -15.04
C LYS A 289 -1.92 -11.75 -15.17
N GLU A 290 -1.36 -11.85 -16.38
CA GLU A 290 -0.12 -12.59 -16.61
C GLU A 290 1.08 -11.96 -15.88
N ILE A 291 1.25 -10.63 -15.95
CA ILE A 291 2.32 -9.92 -15.22
C ILE A 291 2.22 -10.16 -13.71
N MET A 292 1.01 -10.01 -13.14
CA MET A 292 0.80 -10.18 -11.70
C MET A 292 0.98 -11.64 -11.26
N ALA A 293 0.66 -12.60 -12.14
CA ALA A 293 0.89 -14.02 -11.89
C ALA A 293 2.39 -14.33 -11.78
N GLU A 294 3.21 -13.78 -12.69
CA GLU A 294 4.66 -13.97 -12.68
C GLU A 294 5.32 -13.35 -11.45
N ILE A 295 4.90 -12.15 -11.05
CA ILE A 295 5.39 -11.55 -9.81
C ILE A 295 5.04 -12.40 -8.58
N SER A 296 3.84 -12.99 -8.57
CA SER A 296 3.39 -13.82 -7.45
C SER A 296 4.06 -15.19 -7.39
N SER A 297 4.58 -15.71 -8.51
CA SER A 297 5.28 -17.01 -8.58
C SER A 297 6.70 -16.91 -7.99
N SER A 298 7.41 -15.80 -8.23
CA SER A 298 8.73 -15.50 -7.69
C SER A 298 8.75 -14.15 -6.97
N PRO A 299 8.16 -14.02 -5.76
CA PRO A 299 7.96 -12.74 -5.11
C PRO A 299 9.26 -12.04 -4.67
N LEU A 300 10.38 -12.77 -4.53
CA LEU A 300 11.68 -12.20 -4.15
C LEU A 300 12.30 -11.37 -5.27
N GLY A 301 12.03 -11.74 -6.53
CA GLY A 301 12.48 -11.04 -7.72
C GLY A 301 12.56 -11.95 -8.94
N GLY A 302 12.73 -11.31 -10.09
CA GLY A 302 12.82 -11.99 -11.38
C GLY A 302 13.13 -11.02 -12.52
N ASP A 303 13.52 -11.60 -13.64
CA ASP A 303 13.82 -10.91 -14.88
C ASP A 303 13.37 -11.81 -16.04
N GLU A 304 12.24 -11.49 -16.66
CA GLU A 304 11.54 -12.37 -17.59
C GLU A 304 11.04 -11.61 -18.81
N THR A 305 10.97 -12.30 -19.95
CA THR A 305 10.36 -11.75 -21.17
C THR A 305 9.06 -12.48 -21.48
N LEU A 306 7.95 -11.77 -21.39
CA LEU A 306 6.61 -12.27 -21.66
C LEU A 306 6.17 -11.91 -23.08
N LEU A 307 5.48 -12.84 -23.75
CA LEU A 307 4.82 -12.61 -25.03
C LEU A 307 3.32 -12.53 -24.80
N LEU A 308 2.78 -11.32 -24.80
CA LEU A 308 1.37 -11.06 -24.51
C LEU A 308 0.63 -10.64 -25.79
N PRO A 309 -0.59 -11.16 -26.04
CA PRO A 309 -1.35 -10.85 -27.26
C PRO A 309 -1.57 -9.34 -27.49
N GLU A 310 -1.76 -8.57 -26.42
CA GLU A 310 -2.00 -7.11 -26.52
C GLU A 310 -0.74 -6.25 -26.48
N TYR A 311 0.32 -6.71 -25.79
CA TYR A 311 1.53 -5.91 -25.53
C TYR A 311 2.72 -6.32 -26.41
N GLY A 312 2.66 -7.47 -27.09
CA GLY A 312 3.80 -8.02 -27.82
C GLY A 312 4.87 -8.56 -26.88
N SER A 313 6.14 -8.33 -27.21
CA SER A 313 7.27 -8.67 -26.34
C SER A 313 7.41 -7.64 -25.22
N LEU A 314 7.29 -8.14 -23.99
CA LEU A 314 7.31 -7.36 -22.76
C LEU A 314 8.44 -7.88 -21.87
N HIS A 315 9.40 -7.02 -21.54
CA HIS A 315 10.46 -7.32 -20.59
C HIS A 315 10.03 -6.88 -19.19
N LEU A 316 9.99 -7.80 -18.23
CA LEU A 316 9.51 -7.60 -16.87
C LEU A 316 10.65 -7.85 -15.89
N LYS A 317 10.92 -6.87 -15.01
CA LYS A 317 11.90 -7.00 -13.93
C LYS A 317 11.31 -6.57 -12.62
N TRP A 318 11.44 -7.38 -11.58
CA TRP A 318 10.87 -7.08 -10.26
C TRP A 318 11.75 -7.61 -9.14
N GLY A 319 11.50 -7.12 -7.93
CA GLY A 319 12.07 -7.73 -6.73
C GLY A 319 12.16 -6.80 -5.55
N ILE A 320 12.71 -7.36 -4.48
CA ILE A 320 13.05 -6.66 -3.25
C ILE A 320 14.19 -5.68 -3.53
N ASP A 321 14.00 -4.44 -3.11
CA ASP A 321 15.02 -3.40 -3.19
C ASP A 321 15.84 -3.25 -1.89
N ILE A 322 16.89 -2.44 -1.99
CA ILE A 322 17.89 -2.26 -0.92
C ILE A 322 17.27 -1.86 0.42
N GLY A 323 16.21 -1.04 0.45
CA GLY A 323 15.61 -0.60 1.70
C GLY A 323 14.97 -1.76 2.48
N ALA A 324 14.31 -2.69 1.79
CA ALA A 324 13.74 -3.88 2.43
C ALA A 324 14.83 -4.85 2.93
N ILE A 325 15.91 -5.01 2.17
CA ILE A 325 17.08 -5.81 2.59
C ILE A 325 17.72 -5.19 3.85
N MET A 326 17.87 -3.86 3.89
CA MET A 326 18.41 -3.17 5.06
C MET A 326 17.52 -3.32 6.31
N LEU A 327 16.19 -3.30 6.15
CA LEU A 327 15.26 -3.58 7.26
C LEU A 327 15.44 -5.00 7.81
N LEU A 328 15.57 -5.99 6.93
CA LEU A 328 15.81 -7.38 7.30
C LEU A 328 17.14 -7.54 8.06
N ILE A 329 18.23 -7.00 7.49
CA ILE A 329 19.57 -7.05 8.09
C ILE A 329 19.58 -6.36 9.45
N SER A 330 18.98 -5.16 9.54
CA SER A 330 18.85 -4.44 10.81
C SER A 330 18.11 -5.28 11.85
N GLY A 331 17.00 -5.90 11.47
CA GLY A 331 16.23 -6.78 12.34
C GLY A 331 17.05 -7.95 12.89
N ILE A 332 17.82 -8.60 12.02
CA ILE A 332 18.73 -9.71 12.39
C ILE A 332 19.83 -9.22 13.34
N ILE A 333 20.48 -8.10 13.03
CA ILE A 333 21.52 -7.50 13.88
C ILE A 333 20.97 -7.18 15.27
N LEU A 334 19.76 -6.62 15.39
CA LEU A 334 19.15 -6.33 16.68
C LEU A 334 18.82 -7.59 17.49
N ILE A 335 18.43 -8.69 16.81
CA ILE A 335 18.19 -9.97 17.47
C ILE A 335 19.52 -10.52 18.02
N ILE A 336 20.58 -10.53 17.21
CA ILE A 336 21.92 -10.99 17.62
C ILE A 336 22.43 -10.13 18.79
N ALA A 337 22.34 -8.81 18.67
CA ALA A 337 22.70 -7.87 19.74
C ALA A 337 21.96 -8.18 21.05
N GLY A 338 20.66 -8.50 20.95
CA GLY A 338 19.85 -8.82 22.11
C GLY A 338 20.17 -10.18 22.74
N ILE A 339 20.58 -11.18 21.95
CA ILE A 339 21.06 -12.47 22.45
C ILE A 339 22.36 -12.27 23.23
N ILE A 340 23.30 -11.53 22.66
CA ILE A 340 24.58 -11.20 23.31
C ILE A 340 24.35 -10.49 24.65
N GLU A 341 23.42 -9.52 24.71
CA GLU A 341 23.11 -8.83 25.98
C GLU A 341 22.46 -9.71 27.04
N ILE A 342 21.75 -10.75 26.63
CA ILE A 342 21.18 -11.70 27.59
C ILE A 342 22.30 -12.59 28.14
N MET A 343 23.21 -13.06 27.28
CA MET A 343 24.35 -13.90 27.68
C MET A 343 25.34 -13.16 28.59
N ALA A 344 25.57 -11.86 28.35
CA ALA A 344 26.42 -11.02 29.19
C ALA A 344 25.95 -10.94 30.66
N LYS A 345 24.67 -11.23 30.94
CA LYS A 345 24.13 -11.30 32.30
C LYS A 345 24.64 -12.53 33.06
N GLU A 346 24.99 -13.60 32.37
CA GLU A 346 25.38 -14.88 32.98
C GLU A 346 26.85 -14.90 33.42
N GLU A 347 27.71 -14.04 32.85
CA GLU A 347 29.14 -13.94 33.19
C GLU A 347 29.44 -13.14 34.48
N LEU A 348 28.47 -12.39 35.01
CA LEU A 348 28.62 -11.55 36.22
C LEU A 348 28.23 -12.28 37.53
N LYS A 349 28.36 -13.61 37.59
CA LYS A 349 28.13 -14.39 38.80
C LYS A 349 29.41 -14.72 39.55
#